data_AF-A0A969HAY7-F1
#
_entry.id   AF-A0A969HAY7-F1
#
_cell.length_a   1.000
_cell.length_b   1.000
_cell.length_c   1.000
_cell.angle_alpha   90.00
_cell.angle_beta   90.00
_cell.angle_gamma   90.00
#
_symmetry.space_group_name_H-M   'P 1'
#
loop_
_entity.id
_entity.type
_entity.pdbx_description
1 polymer ?
#
loop_
_entity_poly.entity_id
_entity_poly.type
_entity_poly.pdbx_seq_one_letter_code
_entity_poly.pdbx_strand_id
1 'polypeptide(L)'
;MFDSIAEMVERAETGGQPLHEIVLQAELAQSGEAREVVWERMRRRLEVMRHSTEQGLAQPVISLSGISGGNAYRFWHWLDEHQPLTGPLLSRALARAMAVNEVNAGMGCIVATPTAGSAGILPGVLLTLQEARGFTDDQLIGALFTASGIGAVIVRRAHVSGAAGGCQAETGSAAAMAAGAAVELFGRQSRP
;
A
#
# COMPACT_ATOMS: atom_id res chain seq x y z
N MET A 1 -4.87 19.20 7.58
CA MET A 1 -5.52 17.91 7.26
C MET A 1 -6.67 18.17 6.31
N PHE A 2 -6.87 17.31 5.29
CA PHE A 2 -7.87 17.50 4.23
C PHE A 2 -9.24 16.99 4.66
N ASP A 3 -10.29 17.67 4.21
CA ASP A 3 -11.68 17.26 4.47
C ASP A 3 -12.26 16.43 3.33
N SER A 4 -11.69 16.51 2.12
CA SER A 4 -12.12 15.70 0.97
C SER A 4 -10.99 15.38 -0.01
N ILE A 5 -11.18 14.34 -0.83
CA ILE A 5 -10.27 14.03 -1.94
C ILE A 5 -10.28 15.16 -2.98
N ALA A 6 -11.45 15.75 -3.26
CA ALA A 6 -11.59 16.86 -4.21
C ALA A 6 -10.73 18.06 -3.81
N GLU A 7 -10.74 18.44 -2.53
CA GLU A 7 -9.89 19.50 -1.99
C GLU A 7 -8.40 19.19 -2.16
N MET A 8 -8.00 17.94 -1.93
CA MET A 8 -6.60 17.51 -2.08
C MET A 8 -6.14 17.61 -3.54
N VAL A 9 -7.01 17.22 -4.49
CA VAL A 9 -6.76 17.34 -5.94
C VAL A 9 -6.72 18.81 -6.38
N GLU A 10 -7.68 19.62 -5.96
CA GLU A 10 -7.75 21.05 -6.30
C GLU A 10 -6.47 21.81 -5.85
N ARG A 11 -5.97 21.50 -4.65
CA ARG A 11 -4.71 22.07 -4.15
C ARG A 11 -3.50 21.64 -5.00
N ALA A 12 -3.46 20.38 -5.41
CA ALA A 12 -2.40 19.85 -6.28
C ALA A 12 -2.42 20.55 -7.66
N GLU A 13 -3.60 20.67 -8.27
CA GLU A 13 -3.79 21.32 -9.56
C GLU A 13 -3.46 22.82 -9.50
N THR A 14 -3.98 23.54 -8.49
CA THR A 14 -3.73 24.98 -8.33
C THR A 14 -2.27 25.29 -8.03
N GLY A 15 -1.60 24.43 -7.25
CA GLY A 15 -0.18 24.57 -6.92
C GLY A 15 0.77 24.09 -8.02
N GLY A 16 0.29 23.37 -9.03
CA GLY A 16 1.14 22.68 -10.01
C GLY A 16 2.07 21.65 -9.36
N GLN A 17 1.64 21.07 -8.23
CA GLN A 17 2.42 20.13 -7.44
C GLN A 17 1.78 18.74 -7.49
N PRO A 18 2.58 17.68 -7.44
CA PRO A 18 2.05 16.32 -7.36
C PRO A 18 1.33 16.08 -6.02
N LEU A 19 0.39 15.14 -6.01
CA LEU A 19 -0.52 14.93 -4.88
C LEU A 19 0.23 14.56 -3.60
N HIS A 20 1.31 13.76 -3.73
CA HIS A 20 2.15 13.38 -2.60
C HIS A 20 2.82 14.57 -1.90
N GLU A 21 3.16 15.62 -2.64
CA GLU A 21 3.83 16.80 -2.10
C GLU A 21 2.84 17.64 -1.28
N ILE A 22 1.59 17.75 -1.75
CA ILE A 22 0.50 18.37 -1.01
C ILE A 22 0.25 17.64 0.32
N VAL A 23 0.24 16.30 0.31
CA VAL A 23 0.07 15.50 1.53
C VAL A 23 1.27 15.65 2.47
N LEU A 24 2.50 15.61 1.94
CA LEU A 24 3.71 15.79 2.73
C LEU A 24 3.74 17.17 3.41
N GLN A 25 3.44 18.25 2.70
CA GLN A 25 3.35 19.59 3.28
C GLN A 25 2.31 19.65 4.41
N ALA A 26 1.16 19.00 4.25
CA ALA A 26 0.15 18.94 5.31
C ALA A 26 0.66 18.17 6.55
N GLU A 27 1.40 17.09 6.36
CA GLU A 27 2.03 16.33 7.46
C GLU A 27 3.11 17.16 8.17
N LEU A 28 3.95 17.90 7.43
CA LEU A 28 4.97 18.77 8.01
C LEU A 28 4.34 19.90 8.84
N ALA A 29 3.29 20.54 8.31
CA ALA A 29 2.57 21.58 9.03
C ALA A 29 1.88 21.05 10.29
N GLN A 30 1.39 19.80 10.26
CA GLN A 30 0.71 19.19 11.40
C GLN A 30 1.67 18.66 12.48
N SER A 31 2.76 18.03 12.07
CA SER A 31 3.74 17.43 12.98
C SER A 31 4.76 18.43 13.54
N GLY A 32 5.05 19.50 12.79
CA GLY A 32 6.15 20.42 13.07
C GLY A 32 7.54 19.82 12.85
N GLU A 33 7.62 18.64 12.23
CA GLU A 33 8.88 17.93 12.01
C GLU A 33 9.55 18.35 10.69
N ALA A 34 10.88 18.13 10.61
CA ALA A 34 11.63 18.36 9.38
C ALA A 34 11.25 17.36 8.28
N ARG A 35 11.37 17.78 7.02
CA ARG A 35 11.01 16.98 5.83
C ARG A 35 11.70 15.62 5.83
N GLU A 36 12.97 15.61 6.15
CA GLU A 36 13.85 14.45 6.15
C GLU A 36 13.37 13.41 7.15
N VAL A 37 12.87 13.84 8.31
CA VAL A 37 12.35 12.96 9.37
C VAL A 37 11.06 12.29 8.92
N VAL A 38 10.12 13.06 8.35
CA VAL A 38 8.84 12.54 7.86
C VAL A 38 9.05 11.60 6.66
N TRP A 39 9.96 11.95 5.76
CA TRP A 39 10.33 11.11 4.61
C TRP A 39 10.97 9.79 5.06
N GLU A 40 11.92 9.85 5.98
CA GLU A 40 12.59 8.67 6.53
C GLU A 40 11.62 7.75 7.29
N ARG A 41 10.65 8.32 8.01
CA ARG A 41 9.58 7.54 8.63
C ARG A 41 8.76 6.78 7.59
N MET A 42 8.47 7.39 6.44
CA MET A 42 7.76 6.71 5.36
C MET A 42 8.62 5.66 4.67
N ARG A 43 9.93 5.91 4.49
CA ARG A 43 10.90 4.92 4.01
C ARG A 43 10.90 3.66 4.86
N ARG A 44 10.97 3.80 6.19
CA ARG A 44 10.92 2.65 7.11
C ARG A 44 9.62 1.84 6.98
N ARG A 45 8.48 2.50 6.70
CA ARG A 45 7.21 1.80 6.43
C ARG A 45 7.29 0.98 5.14
N LEU A 46 7.90 1.53 4.08
CA LEU A 46 8.15 0.78 2.84
C LEU A 46 9.06 -0.43 3.09
N GLU A 47 10.09 -0.28 3.91
CA GLU A 47 10.99 -1.39 4.28
C GLU A 47 10.27 -2.50 5.04
N VAL A 48 9.41 -2.17 6.01
CA VAL A 48 8.59 -3.16 6.73
C VAL A 48 7.59 -3.86 5.79
N MET A 49 6.96 -3.10 4.88
CA MET A 49 6.10 -3.64 3.83
C MET A 49 6.85 -4.64 2.93
N ARG A 50 8.07 -4.30 2.53
CA ARG A 50 8.94 -5.17 1.72
C ARG A 50 9.33 -6.42 2.49
N HIS A 51 9.81 -6.26 3.73
CA HIS A 51 10.25 -7.37 4.58
C HIS A 51 9.13 -8.38 4.85
N SER A 52 7.94 -7.92 5.22
CA SER A 52 6.78 -8.79 5.43
C SER A 52 6.34 -9.50 4.14
N THR A 53 6.44 -8.85 2.99
CA THR A 53 6.18 -9.49 1.70
C THR A 53 7.21 -10.59 1.42
N GLU A 54 8.52 -10.28 1.53
CA GLU A 54 9.61 -11.22 1.28
C GLU A 54 9.55 -12.43 2.23
N GLN A 55 9.25 -12.21 3.50
CA GLN A 55 9.10 -13.28 4.50
C GLN A 55 8.02 -14.29 4.07
N GLY A 56 6.83 -13.83 3.67
CA GLY A 56 5.73 -14.71 3.28
C GLY A 56 5.91 -15.38 1.91
N LEU A 57 6.79 -14.84 1.06
CA LEU A 57 7.15 -15.45 -0.23
C LEU A 57 8.33 -16.43 -0.12
N ALA A 58 9.24 -16.23 0.83
CA ALA A 58 10.45 -17.06 0.96
C ALA A 58 10.20 -18.41 1.64
N GLN A 59 9.24 -18.46 2.57
CA GLN A 59 8.87 -19.68 3.27
C GLN A 59 7.39 -19.69 3.67
N PRO A 60 6.78 -20.87 3.85
CA PRO A 60 5.42 -20.95 4.37
C PRO A 60 5.27 -20.28 5.73
N VAL A 61 4.32 -19.36 5.86
CA VAL A 61 3.91 -18.78 7.15
C VAL A 61 2.53 -19.31 7.51
N ILE A 62 2.43 -19.98 8.66
CA ILE A 62 1.20 -20.59 9.15
C ILE A 62 0.56 -19.68 10.20
N SER A 63 -0.76 -19.54 10.13
CA SER A 63 -1.51 -18.76 11.12
C SER A 63 -1.36 -19.34 12.53
N LEU A 64 -1.54 -18.50 13.55
CA LEU A 64 -1.51 -18.95 14.94
C LEU A 64 -2.55 -20.06 15.24
N SER A 65 -3.68 -20.06 14.53
CA SER A 65 -4.72 -21.08 14.64
C SER A 65 -4.38 -22.40 13.92
N GLY A 66 -3.38 -22.42 13.03
CA GLY A 66 -3.05 -23.55 12.18
C GLY A 66 -4.04 -23.83 11.05
N ILE A 67 -5.04 -22.96 10.84
CA ILE A 67 -6.13 -23.16 9.87
C ILE A 67 -5.75 -22.69 8.47
N SER A 68 -4.84 -21.70 8.36
CA SER A 68 -4.46 -21.09 7.08
C SER A 68 -2.97 -20.76 7.03
N GLY A 69 -2.46 -20.55 5.82
CA GLY A 69 -1.07 -20.12 5.60
C GLY A 69 -0.31 -20.97 4.59
N GLY A 70 0.82 -20.44 4.12
CA GLY A 70 1.70 -21.06 3.14
C GLY A 70 1.20 -21.05 1.70
N ASN A 71 0.02 -20.48 1.44
CA ASN A 71 -0.49 -20.38 0.07
C ASN A 71 0.23 -19.30 -0.72
N ALA A 72 0.72 -18.23 -0.07
CA ALA A 72 1.50 -17.20 -0.75
C ALA A 72 2.80 -17.79 -1.33
N TYR A 73 3.58 -18.50 -0.50
CA TYR A 73 4.76 -19.25 -0.90
C TYR A 73 4.46 -20.22 -2.06
N ARG A 74 3.45 -21.08 -1.88
CA ARG A 74 3.08 -22.08 -2.91
C ARG A 74 2.68 -21.43 -4.23
N PHE A 75 1.86 -20.38 -4.16
CA PHE A 75 1.38 -19.69 -5.35
C PHE A 75 2.51 -18.93 -6.05
N TRP A 76 3.39 -18.26 -5.30
CA TRP A 76 4.55 -17.56 -5.84
C TRP A 76 5.46 -18.47 -6.65
N HIS A 77 5.84 -19.62 -6.09
CA HIS A 77 6.67 -20.60 -6.80
C HIS A 77 5.94 -21.28 -7.96
N TRP A 78 4.63 -21.49 -7.86
CA TRP A 78 3.85 -22.01 -8.97
C TRP A 78 3.90 -21.09 -10.20
N LEU A 79 3.99 -19.76 -10.00
CA LEU A 79 4.07 -18.77 -11.08
C LEU A 79 5.39 -18.82 -11.87
N ASP A 80 6.43 -19.48 -11.38
CA ASP A 80 7.71 -19.61 -12.09
C ASP A 80 7.60 -20.60 -13.27
N GLU A 81 6.76 -21.62 -13.13
CA GLU A 81 6.63 -22.72 -14.09
C GLU A 81 5.31 -22.67 -14.88
N HIS A 82 4.37 -21.80 -14.49
CA HIS A 82 3.02 -21.81 -15.02
C HIS A 82 2.54 -20.41 -15.44
N GLN A 83 1.68 -20.38 -16.45
CA GLN A 83 1.00 -19.17 -16.89
C GLN A 83 -0.35 -19.02 -16.17
N PRO A 84 -0.54 -18.01 -15.31
CA PRO A 84 -1.83 -17.77 -14.67
C PRO A 84 -2.85 -17.18 -15.64
N LEU A 85 -4.12 -17.50 -15.44
CA LEU A 85 -5.25 -16.94 -16.20
C LEU A 85 -5.30 -15.41 -16.16
N THR A 86 -4.94 -14.81 -15.03
CA THR A 86 -4.96 -13.36 -14.78
C THR A 86 -3.70 -12.64 -15.28
N GLY A 87 -2.75 -13.36 -15.88
CA GLY A 87 -1.46 -12.82 -16.31
C GLY A 87 -0.50 -12.53 -15.13
N PRO A 88 0.80 -12.33 -15.42
CA PRO A 88 1.85 -12.27 -14.40
C PRO A 88 1.70 -11.07 -13.46
N LEU A 89 1.25 -9.92 -13.96
CA LEU A 89 1.14 -8.69 -13.18
C LEU A 89 0.13 -8.85 -12.02
N LEU A 90 -1.10 -9.26 -12.33
CA LEU A 90 -2.15 -9.41 -11.31
C LEU A 90 -1.81 -10.58 -10.37
N SER A 91 -1.30 -11.70 -10.89
CA SER A 91 -0.95 -12.84 -10.06
C SER A 91 0.19 -12.56 -9.08
N ARG A 92 1.22 -11.81 -9.48
CA ARG A 92 2.29 -11.39 -8.55
C ARG A 92 1.77 -10.44 -7.48
N ALA A 93 0.87 -9.51 -7.83
CA ALA A 93 0.24 -8.63 -6.85
C ALA A 93 -0.59 -9.42 -5.82
N LEU A 94 -1.35 -10.42 -6.27
CA LEU A 94 -2.12 -11.31 -5.39
C LEU A 94 -1.22 -12.12 -4.45
N ALA A 95 -0.15 -12.73 -4.98
CA ALA A 95 0.79 -13.50 -4.17
C ALA A 95 1.46 -12.65 -3.08
N ARG A 96 1.88 -11.43 -3.42
CA ARG A 96 2.44 -10.47 -2.46
C ARG A 96 1.43 -10.04 -1.39
N ALA A 97 0.20 -9.75 -1.78
CA ALA A 97 -0.85 -9.39 -0.84
C ALA A 97 -1.18 -10.54 0.12
N MET A 98 -1.23 -11.78 -0.40
CA MET A 98 -1.36 -12.97 0.42
C MET A 98 -0.19 -13.14 1.37
N ALA A 99 1.05 -12.93 0.92
CA ALA A 99 2.25 -13.08 1.76
C ALA A 99 2.18 -12.19 3.01
N VAL A 100 1.86 -10.91 2.84
CA VAL A 100 1.71 -9.97 3.97
C VAL A 100 0.57 -10.38 4.89
N ASN A 101 -0.56 -10.81 4.35
CA ASN A 101 -1.69 -11.25 5.16
C ASN A 101 -1.41 -12.57 5.92
N GLU A 102 -0.61 -13.47 5.35
CA GLU A 102 -0.15 -14.68 6.04
C GLU A 102 0.86 -14.34 7.15
N VAL A 103 1.79 -13.39 6.91
CA VAL A 103 2.68 -12.85 7.96
C VAL A 103 1.87 -12.23 9.10
N ASN A 104 0.85 -11.43 8.79
CA ASN A 104 -0.05 -10.88 9.79
C ASN A 104 -0.78 -11.99 10.58
N ALA A 105 -1.31 -13.02 9.90
CA ALA A 105 -1.99 -14.14 10.54
C ALA A 105 -1.05 -14.99 11.42
N GLY A 106 0.23 -15.03 11.09
CA GLY A 106 1.32 -15.62 11.87
C GLY A 106 1.87 -14.70 12.97
N MET A 107 1.24 -13.55 13.25
CA MET A 107 1.66 -12.55 14.24
C MET A 107 3.05 -11.92 13.96
N GLY A 108 3.45 -11.87 12.69
CA GLY A 108 4.66 -11.16 12.24
C GLY A 108 4.47 -9.64 12.16
N CYS A 109 5.55 -8.92 11.87
CA CYS A 109 5.53 -7.46 11.75
C CYS A 109 4.99 -7.03 10.38
N ILE A 110 3.96 -6.17 10.36
CA ILE A 110 3.36 -5.61 9.15
C ILE A 110 3.09 -4.11 9.32
N VAL A 111 2.77 -3.41 8.22
CA VAL A 111 2.24 -2.05 8.25
C VAL A 111 0.74 -2.09 8.00
N ALA A 112 -0.06 -1.55 8.91
CA ALA A 112 -1.51 -1.46 8.74
C ALA A 112 -1.88 -0.44 7.65
N THR A 113 -2.76 -0.82 6.72
CA THR A 113 -3.16 0.06 5.59
C THR A 113 -4.63 -0.17 5.16
N PRO A 114 -5.64 0.44 5.81
CA PRO A 114 -5.57 1.17 7.08
C PRO A 114 -5.64 0.25 8.31
N THR A 115 -5.97 -1.04 8.14
CA THR A 115 -6.02 -2.03 9.23
C THR A 115 -5.02 -3.16 8.98
N ALA A 116 -4.78 -3.98 10.00
CA ALA A 116 -3.97 -5.19 9.84
C ALA A 116 -4.59 -6.20 8.86
N GLY A 117 -5.93 -6.30 8.82
CA GLY A 117 -6.64 -7.21 7.92
C GLY A 117 -6.51 -6.87 6.42
N SER A 118 -6.21 -5.61 6.11
CA SER A 118 -6.06 -5.09 4.74
C SER A 118 -4.60 -4.76 4.37
N ALA A 119 -3.64 -5.10 5.24
CA ALA A 119 -2.23 -4.71 5.15
C ALA A 119 -1.52 -5.17 3.87
N GLY A 120 -1.96 -6.27 3.24
CA GLY A 120 -1.33 -6.79 2.03
C GLY A 120 -1.63 -6.02 0.75
N ILE A 121 -2.67 -5.19 0.69
CA ILE A 121 -3.14 -4.60 -0.56
C ILE A 121 -2.15 -3.57 -1.10
N LEU A 122 -1.71 -2.63 -0.26
CA LEU A 122 -0.79 -1.57 -0.65
C LEU A 122 0.59 -2.11 -1.08
N PRO A 123 1.29 -2.97 -0.31
CA PRO A 123 2.52 -3.60 -0.77
C PRO A 123 2.33 -4.50 -1.99
N GLY A 124 1.21 -5.23 -2.07
CA GLY A 124 0.90 -6.07 -3.23
C GLY A 124 0.87 -5.28 -4.54
N VAL A 125 0.29 -4.09 -4.53
CA VAL A 125 0.27 -3.19 -5.69
C VAL A 125 1.64 -2.53 -5.91
N LEU A 126 2.19 -1.86 -4.89
CA LEU A 126 3.37 -1.00 -5.07
C LEU A 126 4.64 -1.79 -5.42
N LEU A 127 4.90 -2.90 -4.73
CA LEU A 127 6.10 -3.71 -5.01
C LEU A 127 5.99 -4.42 -6.37
N THR A 128 4.77 -4.75 -6.81
CA THR A 128 4.54 -5.29 -8.15
C THR A 128 4.75 -4.26 -9.23
N LEU A 129 4.27 -3.03 -9.04
CA LEU A 129 4.52 -1.95 -9.99
C LEU A 129 6.00 -1.57 -10.03
N GLN A 130 6.68 -1.53 -8.88
CA GLN A 130 8.12 -1.33 -8.81
C GLN A 130 8.88 -2.34 -9.67
N GLU A 131 8.61 -3.63 -9.50
CA GLU A 131 9.26 -4.69 -10.27
C GLU A 131 8.90 -4.63 -11.77
N ALA A 132 7.62 -4.42 -12.10
CA ALA A 132 7.13 -4.49 -13.48
C ALA A 132 7.42 -3.23 -14.32
N ARG A 133 7.68 -2.09 -13.68
CA ARG A 133 7.83 -0.77 -14.32
C ARG A 133 9.11 -0.02 -13.94
N GLY A 134 9.90 -0.54 -13.00
CA GLY A 134 11.19 0.03 -12.62
C GLY A 134 11.09 1.31 -11.78
N PHE A 135 10.01 1.48 -11.01
CA PHE A 135 9.88 2.65 -10.13
C PHE A 135 10.92 2.63 -8.99
N THR A 136 11.50 3.78 -8.68
CA THR A 136 12.47 3.93 -7.59
C THR A 136 11.79 3.88 -6.22
N ASP A 137 12.56 3.61 -5.17
CA ASP A 137 12.04 3.65 -3.80
C ASP A 137 11.49 5.03 -3.43
N ASP A 138 12.13 6.13 -3.88
CA ASP A 138 11.61 7.48 -3.64
C ASP A 138 10.28 7.75 -4.36
N GLN A 139 10.06 7.13 -5.53
CA GLN A 139 8.74 7.17 -6.19
C GLN A 139 7.68 6.41 -5.39
N LEU A 140 8.03 5.24 -4.84
CA LEU A 140 7.13 4.47 -3.96
C LEU A 140 6.83 5.23 -2.66
N ILE A 141 7.83 5.87 -2.05
CA ILE A 141 7.64 6.70 -0.85
C ILE A 141 6.68 7.86 -1.15
N GLY A 142 6.84 8.53 -2.29
CA GLY A 142 5.87 9.53 -2.77
C GLY A 142 4.46 8.94 -2.91
N ALA A 143 4.32 7.79 -3.57
CA ALA A 143 3.04 7.12 -3.72
C ALA A 143 2.40 6.74 -2.37
N LEU A 144 3.19 6.38 -1.36
CA LEU A 144 2.71 6.11 0.00
C LEU A 144 2.18 7.38 0.69
N PHE A 145 2.74 8.57 0.44
CA PHE A 145 2.14 9.81 0.91
C PHE A 145 0.78 10.04 0.26
N THR A 146 0.63 9.84 -1.05
CA THR A 146 -0.68 9.89 -1.71
C THR A 146 -1.68 8.91 -1.08
N ALA A 147 -1.27 7.66 -0.84
CA ALA A 147 -2.08 6.68 -0.14
C ALA A 147 -2.50 7.17 1.26
N SER A 148 -1.59 7.77 2.02
CA SER A 148 -1.89 8.28 3.36
C SER A 148 -2.89 9.45 3.34
N GLY A 149 -2.82 10.33 2.34
CA GLY A 149 -3.78 11.43 2.18
C GLY A 149 -5.19 10.91 1.92
N ILE A 150 -5.32 9.91 1.04
CA ILE A 150 -6.58 9.22 0.77
C ILE A 150 -7.11 8.54 2.05
N GLY A 151 -6.24 7.78 2.73
CA GLY A 151 -6.58 7.11 3.98
C GLY A 151 -7.06 8.09 5.06
N ALA A 152 -6.41 9.24 5.20
CA ALA A 152 -6.79 10.27 6.18
C ALA A 152 -8.21 10.83 5.91
N VAL A 153 -8.55 11.07 4.64
CA VAL A 153 -9.91 11.50 4.27
C VAL A 153 -10.95 10.43 4.55
N ILE A 154 -10.64 9.16 4.25
CA ILE A 154 -11.55 8.03 4.51
C ILE A 154 -11.79 7.89 6.02
N VAL A 155 -10.74 7.90 6.84
CA VAL A 155 -10.85 7.79 8.31
C VAL A 155 -11.72 8.90 8.90
N ARG A 156 -11.68 10.11 8.32
CA ARG A 156 -12.51 11.23 8.77
C ARG A 156 -13.98 11.11 8.41
N ARG A 157 -14.28 10.47 7.28
CA ARG A 157 -15.64 10.45 6.69
C ARG A 157 -16.37 9.13 6.83
N ALA A 158 -15.65 8.06 7.15
CA ALA A 158 -16.18 6.71 7.16
C ALA A 158 -15.50 5.88 8.25
N HIS A 159 -16.13 4.75 8.57
CA HIS A 159 -15.50 3.71 9.38
C HIS A 159 -14.42 3.01 8.55
N VAL A 160 -13.27 2.75 9.16
CA VAL A 160 -12.18 1.98 8.55
C VAL A 160 -11.98 0.61 9.18
N SER A 161 -12.75 0.28 10.23
CA SER A 161 -12.72 -1.05 10.85
C SER A 161 -13.80 -1.94 10.25
N GLY A 162 -13.44 -3.18 9.98
CA GLY A 162 -14.33 -4.22 9.51
C GLY A 162 -15.40 -4.55 10.54
N ALA A 163 -15.07 -4.41 11.83
CA ALA A 163 -16.03 -4.57 12.92
C ALA A 163 -17.12 -3.49 12.92
N ALA A 164 -16.83 -2.29 12.43
CA ALA A 164 -17.77 -1.16 12.40
C ALA A 164 -18.45 -0.95 11.04
N GLY A 165 -17.83 -1.38 9.94
CA GLY A 165 -18.28 -1.07 8.59
C GLY A 165 -18.13 -2.19 7.55
N GLY A 166 -17.87 -3.43 7.97
CA GLY A 166 -17.72 -4.59 7.07
C GLY A 166 -16.42 -4.59 6.26
N CYS A 167 -16.20 -5.62 5.43
CA CYS A 167 -14.96 -5.77 4.66
C CYS A 167 -14.68 -4.60 3.70
N GLN A 168 -15.72 -3.89 3.26
CA GLN A 168 -15.60 -2.67 2.45
C GLN A 168 -14.93 -1.52 3.20
N ALA A 169 -15.09 -1.43 4.52
CA ALA A 169 -14.45 -0.41 5.35
C ALA A 169 -12.93 -0.60 5.43
N GLU A 170 -12.45 -1.84 5.38
CA GLU A 170 -11.03 -2.15 5.43
C GLU A 170 -10.43 -2.30 4.02
N THR A 171 -10.85 -3.34 3.33
CA THR A 171 -10.33 -3.78 2.03
C THR A 171 -10.63 -2.76 0.94
N GLY A 172 -11.83 -2.17 0.96
CA GLY A 172 -12.24 -1.13 0.00
C GLY A 172 -11.42 0.15 0.18
N SER A 173 -11.19 0.56 1.43
CA SER A 173 -10.35 1.71 1.76
C SER A 173 -8.90 1.51 1.32
N ALA A 174 -8.34 0.34 1.62
CA ALA A 174 -7.00 -0.04 1.19
C ALA A 174 -6.87 -0.08 -0.34
N ALA A 175 -7.87 -0.59 -1.05
CA ALA A 175 -7.91 -0.59 -2.50
C ALA A 175 -7.95 0.83 -3.08
N ALA A 176 -8.74 1.75 -2.48
CA ALA A 176 -8.77 3.16 -2.89
C ALA A 176 -7.42 3.85 -2.66
N MET A 177 -6.79 3.60 -1.50
CA MET A 177 -5.43 4.10 -1.20
C MET A 177 -4.41 3.59 -2.21
N ALA A 178 -4.44 2.29 -2.54
CA ALA A 178 -3.53 1.69 -3.51
C ALA A 178 -3.77 2.17 -4.94
N ALA A 179 -5.02 2.38 -5.34
CA ALA A 179 -5.36 2.93 -6.64
C ALA A 179 -4.81 4.36 -6.81
N GLY A 180 -4.99 5.23 -5.80
CA GLY A 180 -4.44 6.58 -5.86
C GLY A 180 -2.91 6.61 -5.87
N ALA A 181 -2.27 5.72 -5.10
CA ALA A 181 -0.82 5.55 -5.12
C ALA A 181 -0.30 5.07 -6.48
N ALA A 182 -0.99 4.12 -7.12
CA ALA A 182 -0.66 3.66 -8.46
C ALA A 182 -0.82 4.78 -9.51
N VAL A 183 -1.92 5.55 -9.45
CA VAL A 183 -2.15 6.68 -10.35
C VAL A 183 -1.05 7.75 -10.17
N GLU A 184 -0.62 8.04 -8.95
CA GLU A 184 0.50 8.94 -8.69
C GLU A 184 1.80 8.45 -9.36
N LEU A 185 2.12 7.16 -9.28
CA LEU A 185 3.30 6.59 -9.93
C LEU A 185 3.28 6.78 -11.46
N PHE A 186 2.12 6.56 -12.09
CA PHE A 186 1.96 6.73 -13.53
C PHE A 186 1.77 8.17 -13.97
N GLY A 187 1.16 9.04 -13.15
CA GLY A 187 0.96 10.46 -13.45
C GLY A 187 2.26 11.28 -13.47
N ARG A 188 3.35 10.72 -12.91
CA ARG A 188 4.72 11.26 -13.07
C ARG A 188 5.35 10.95 -14.42
N GLN A 189 4.81 9.98 -15.17
CA GLN A 189 5.13 9.80 -16.58
C GLN A 189 4.16 10.70 -17.33
N SER A 190 4.68 11.65 -18.09
CA SER A 190 3.93 12.54 -18.98
C SER A 190 2.78 11.77 -19.61
N ARG A 191 1.53 12.27 -19.47
CA ARG A 191 0.44 11.87 -20.36
C ARG A 191 0.99 11.92 -21.80
N PRO A 192 0.87 10.85 -22.60
CA PRO A 192 1.26 10.91 -24.00
C PRO A 192 0.48 12.01 -24.74
#